data_AF-A0A1H2H3G9-F1
#
_entry.id   AF-A0A1H2H3G9-F1
#
_cell.length_a   1.000
_cell.length_b   1.000
_cell.length_c   1.000
_cell.angle_alpha   90.00
_cell.angle_beta   90.00
_cell.angle_gamma   90.00
#
_symmetry.space_group_name_H-M   'P 1'
#
loop_
_entity.id
_entity.type
_entity.pdbx_description
1 polymer ?
#
loop_
_entity_poly.entity_id
_entity_poly.type
_entity_poly.pdbx_seq_one_letter_code
_entity_poly.pdbx_strand_id
1 'polypeptide(L)'
;MTALPGDATMRELAATERVCVRPILQRVTDTLTGTVRTVVLPCGATRAKVCPSCADAARRLRVQQCREGWHLAEDPPKPEPDPDVAGDDGDDQADEDADETGRRVRSTRRRQDAPDLPRLSVSDRTTGRVFTARDGKTYRPSMFVTLTLPSYGRVTSEGVPVDPRSYDYRRAALDAMHFPKLVDRFWQNLRRATGYSVQYFATVEPQRRLAPHLHAAIRGAVPRKLLRQVVAATYHQVWWPQLDEPAYTDPETLPVWDELTEAYADPVTGAVLPFWDEALDGIDDDPDARPAHVIRAGSQVDIQGVIAGTPLADRVIGYLTKYLTKSITDSLHDDGDGDGEAPASAARRAHIDRIAEEVRWLPCSPTCANWLRYGIQPKDPRAGLEPGRCSSKAHDRDHLGLGGRRVLVSRRWTGKTLDEHRADRAAVVRAVLAEAGVEMDDHDELSATAAGPDGLPRFVWTTTKPGDLDAPTYARLIAHAIAQKHRWRAQYEDAKTRAGPIALGLSATARPAAAPAA
;
A
#
# COMPACT_ATOMS: atom_id res chain seq x y z
N MET A 1 24.96 19.14 36.64
CA MET A 1 24.48 18.28 35.54
C MET A 1 22.96 18.34 35.55
N THR A 2 22.35 19.09 34.62
CA THR A 2 20.90 19.10 34.47
C THR A 2 20.45 17.69 34.07
N ALA A 3 19.49 17.12 34.80
CA ALA A 3 18.95 15.81 34.47
C ALA A 3 18.39 15.85 33.03
N LEU A 4 18.77 14.88 32.20
CA LEU A 4 18.21 14.75 30.86
C LEU A 4 16.70 14.49 30.99
N PRO A 5 15.86 15.07 30.12
CA PRO A 5 14.43 14.77 30.13
C PRO A 5 14.17 13.27 29.99
N GLY A 6 13.08 12.79 30.58
CA GLY A 6 12.68 11.38 30.45
C GLY A 6 12.40 10.98 28.99
N ASP A 7 12.42 9.67 28.71
CA ASP A 7 12.23 9.10 27.37
C ASP A 7 10.95 9.60 26.67
N ALA A 8 9.83 9.68 27.40
CA ALA A 8 8.55 10.18 26.89
C ALA A 8 8.64 11.64 26.41
N THR A 9 9.24 12.54 27.21
CA THR A 9 9.44 13.94 26.86
C THR A 9 10.36 14.09 25.65
N MET A 10 11.43 13.27 25.58
CA MET A 10 12.33 13.28 24.42
C MET A 10 11.64 12.79 23.14
N ARG A 11 10.73 11.81 23.23
CA ARG A 11 9.91 11.36 22.09
C ARG A 11 8.96 12.44 21.59
N GLU A 12 8.30 13.14 22.50
CA GLU A 12 7.41 14.25 22.17
C GLU A 12 8.17 15.39 21.50
N LEU A 13 9.29 15.83 22.08
CA LEU A 13 10.13 16.85 21.49
C LEU A 13 10.64 16.44 20.10
N ALA A 14 11.10 15.19 19.94
CA ALA A 14 11.50 14.67 18.65
C ALA A 14 10.36 14.70 17.63
N ALA A 15 9.13 14.35 18.01
CA ALA A 15 7.98 14.43 17.13
C ALA A 15 7.68 15.87 16.69
N THR A 16 7.66 16.81 17.63
CA THR A 16 7.45 18.26 17.37
C THR A 16 8.50 18.80 16.41
N GLU A 17 9.77 18.43 16.61
CA GLU A 17 10.88 18.83 15.74
C GLU A 17 10.98 17.99 14.45
N ARG A 18 10.03 17.06 14.22
CA ARG A 18 9.98 16.13 13.09
C ARG A 18 11.25 15.25 12.97
N VAL A 19 11.91 14.95 14.08
CA VAL A 19 13.05 14.01 14.21
C VAL A 19 12.51 12.60 14.48
N CYS A 20 13.21 11.57 13.99
CA CYS A 20 12.79 10.19 14.23
C CYS A 20 12.76 9.87 15.74
N VAL A 21 11.61 9.40 16.24
CA VAL A 21 11.44 9.02 17.66
C VAL A 21 11.92 7.60 17.97
N ARG A 22 12.34 6.84 16.96
CA ARG A 22 12.82 5.45 17.10
C ARG A 22 14.05 5.20 16.22
N PRO A 23 15.11 6.02 16.33
CA PRO A 23 16.24 5.90 15.41
C PRO A 23 16.91 4.54 15.51
N ILE A 24 17.39 4.03 14.38
CA ILE A 24 18.21 2.83 14.29
C ILE A 24 19.66 3.27 14.45
N LEU A 25 20.40 2.65 15.35
CA LEU A 25 21.82 2.93 15.50
C LEU A 25 22.62 1.94 14.69
N GLN A 26 23.50 2.49 13.87
CA GLN A 26 24.51 1.72 13.18
C GLN A 26 25.86 2.12 13.75
N ARG A 27 26.57 1.17 14.32
CA ARG A 27 27.96 1.35 14.70
C ARG A 27 28.83 0.96 13.51
N VAL A 28 29.59 1.91 13.01
CA VAL A 28 30.50 1.77 11.88
C VAL A 28 31.91 1.68 12.43
N THR A 29 32.60 0.60 12.09
CA THR A 29 34.02 0.43 12.43
C THR A 29 34.84 0.59 11.16
N ASP A 30 35.74 1.56 11.12
CA ASP A 30 36.77 1.67 10.08
C ASP A 30 37.84 0.62 10.37
N THR A 31 37.95 -0.40 9.52
CA THR A 31 38.88 -1.52 9.71
C THR A 31 40.34 -1.11 9.54
N LEU A 32 40.62 0.03 8.89
CA LEU A 32 41.98 0.53 8.71
C LEU A 32 42.48 1.31 9.92
N THR A 33 41.60 2.09 10.56
CA THR A 33 41.97 2.95 11.69
C THR A 33 41.55 2.39 13.04
N GLY A 34 40.67 1.40 13.06
CA GLY A 34 39.99 0.91 14.27
C GLY A 34 38.97 1.91 14.84
N THR A 35 38.75 3.05 14.16
CA THR A 35 37.84 4.10 14.64
C THR A 35 36.40 3.60 14.58
N VAL A 36 35.70 3.75 15.70
CA VAL A 36 34.29 3.39 15.82
C VAL A 36 33.46 4.67 15.86
N ARG A 37 32.48 4.77 14.96
CA ARG A 37 31.50 5.88 14.91
C ARG A 37 30.09 5.32 15.03
N THR A 38 29.20 6.08 15.66
CA THR A 38 27.78 5.76 15.73
C THR A 38 27.01 6.65 14.76
N VAL A 39 26.37 6.03 13.77
CA VAL A 39 25.49 6.68 12.80
C VAL A 39 24.04 6.46 13.23
N VAL A 40 23.28 7.54 13.28
CA VAL A 40 21.87 7.55 13.69
C VAL A 40 21.00 7.62 12.45
N LEU A 41 20.27 6.54 12.14
CA LEU A 41 19.40 6.46 10.98
C LEU A 41 17.92 6.58 11.36
N PRO A 42 17.08 7.22 10.54
CA PRO A 42 15.65 7.21 10.75
C PRO A 42 15.09 5.80 10.59
N CYS A 43 14.04 5.46 11.35
CA CYS A 43 13.44 4.12 11.32
C CYS A 43 12.67 3.76 10.04
N GLY A 44 12.35 4.74 9.19
CA GLY A 44 11.58 4.52 7.97
C GLY A 44 10.11 4.11 8.16
N ALA A 45 9.60 4.09 9.41
CA ALA A 45 8.23 3.68 9.67
C ALA A 45 7.21 4.56 8.93
N THR A 46 6.31 3.93 8.18
CA THR A 46 5.25 4.63 7.44
C THR A 46 4.00 4.87 8.29
N ARG A 47 3.85 4.21 9.44
CA ARG A 47 2.72 4.39 10.37
C ARG A 47 3.01 5.49 11.39
N ALA A 48 2.12 6.48 11.50
CA ALA A 48 2.29 7.61 12.42
C ALA A 48 2.31 7.17 13.89
N LYS A 49 1.51 6.16 14.26
CA LYS A 49 1.52 5.53 15.60
C LYS A 49 2.88 4.94 15.99
N VAL A 50 3.70 4.54 15.01
CA VAL A 50 5.04 3.98 15.23
C VAL A 50 6.10 5.08 15.27
N CYS A 51 6.07 5.99 14.30
CA CYS A 51 6.91 7.20 14.29
C CYS A 51 6.24 8.29 13.44
N PRO A 52 5.71 9.37 14.04
CA PRO A 52 5.00 10.42 13.29
C PRO A 52 5.93 11.15 12.32
N SER A 53 7.18 11.40 12.71
CA SER A 53 8.18 12.10 11.89
C SER A 53 8.56 11.34 10.62
N CYS A 54 8.82 10.03 10.72
CA CYS A 54 9.15 9.21 9.54
C CYS A 54 7.92 8.99 8.66
N ALA A 55 6.74 8.86 9.25
CA ALA A 55 5.49 8.72 8.53
C ALA A 55 5.16 10.00 7.73
N ASP A 56 5.33 11.19 8.31
CA ASP A 56 5.19 12.46 7.59
C ASP A 56 6.20 12.59 6.44
N ALA A 57 7.46 12.21 6.65
CA ALA A 57 8.47 12.20 5.59
C ALA A 57 8.07 11.27 4.42
N ALA A 58 7.60 10.05 4.72
CA ALA A 58 7.10 9.11 3.72
C ALA A 58 5.86 9.65 2.99
N ARG A 59 4.95 10.32 3.71
CA ARG A 59 3.77 10.98 3.13
C ARG A 59 4.16 12.08 2.16
N ARG A 60 5.09 12.96 2.51
CA ARG A 60 5.56 14.04 1.63
C ARG A 60 6.19 13.50 0.35
N LEU A 61 6.94 12.41 0.44
CA LEU A 61 7.51 11.74 -0.74
C LEU A 61 6.40 11.21 -1.67
N ARG A 62 5.35 10.61 -1.11
CA ARG A 62 4.19 10.15 -1.89
C ARG A 62 3.37 11.29 -2.47
N VAL A 63 3.23 12.42 -1.78
CA VAL A 63 2.61 13.65 -2.31
C VAL A 63 3.35 14.11 -3.57
N GLN A 64 4.70 14.13 -3.52
CA GLN A 64 5.51 14.47 -4.68
C GLN A 64 5.29 13.49 -5.84
N GLN A 65 5.41 12.18 -5.59
CA GLN A 65 5.19 11.15 -6.61
C GLN A 65 3.78 11.26 -7.24
N CYS A 66 2.74 11.46 -6.41
CA CYS A 66 1.37 11.63 -6.89
C CYS A 66 1.26 12.86 -7.80
N ARG A 67 1.82 14.00 -7.37
CA ARG A 67 1.78 15.26 -8.12
C ARG A 67 2.50 15.15 -9.46
N GLU A 68 3.71 14.58 -9.47
CA GLU A 68 4.55 14.50 -10.65
C GLU A 68 3.96 13.58 -11.73
N GLY A 69 3.29 12.49 -11.35
CA GLY A 69 2.73 11.55 -12.34
C GLY A 69 1.33 11.90 -12.85
N TRP A 70 0.54 12.72 -12.17
CA TRP A 70 -0.91 12.78 -12.48
C TRP A 70 -1.24 13.44 -13.81
N HIS A 71 -0.51 14.49 -14.17
CA HIS A 71 -0.79 15.30 -15.36
C HIS A 71 0.39 15.33 -16.34
N LEU A 72 1.14 14.23 -16.43
CA LEU A 72 2.23 14.11 -17.40
C LEU A 72 1.73 14.41 -18.82
N ALA A 73 2.52 15.20 -19.55
CA ALA A 73 2.24 15.56 -20.94
C ALA A 73 2.78 14.52 -21.93
N GLU A 74 3.78 13.75 -21.50
CA GLU A 74 4.51 12.75 -22.28
C GLU A 74 4.54 11.43 -21.52
N ASP A 75 4.66 10.33 -22.24
CA ASP A 75 4.75 9.01 -21.61
C ASP A 75 6.13 8.87 -20.94
N PRO A 76 6.18 8.50 -19.65
CA PRO A 76 7.47 8.27 -18.99
C PRO A 76 8.16 7.07 -19.65
N PRO A 77 9.49 6.94 -19.51
CA PRO A 77 10.22 5.79 -20.03
C PRO A 77 9.61 4.49 -19.51
N LYS A 78 9.75 3.43 -20.31
CA LYS A 78 9.41 2.09 -19.83
C LYS A 78 10.42 1.74 -18.74
N PRO A 79 9.98 1.21 -17.59
CA PRO A 79 10.90 0.60 -16.65
C PRO A 79 11.66 -0.51 -17.38
N GLU A 80 12.96 -0.62 -17.13
CA GLU A 80 13.70 -1.81 -17.54
C GLU A 80 13.06 -3.04 -16.87
N PRO A 81 13.00 -4.19 -17.57
CA PRO A 81 12.50 -5.41 -16.96
C PRO A 81 13.40 -5.76 -15.78
N ASP A 82 12.87 -5.61 -14.57
CA ASP A 82 13.55 -6.03 -13.34
C ASP A 82 13.43 -7.56 -13.23
N PRO A 83 14.53 -8.31 -13.35
CA PRO A 83 14.49 -9.78 -13.28
C PRO A 83 14.04 -10.28 -11.90
N ASP A 84 14.15 -9.46 -10.85
CA ASP A 84 13.80 -9.81 -9.47
C ASP A 84 12.38 -9.36 -9.07
N VAL A 85 11.66 -8.64 -9.95
CA VAL A 85 10.25 -8.21 -9.76
C VAL A 85 9.35 -8.85 -10.82
N ALA A 86 9.49 -10.17 -10.97
CA ALA A 86 8.43 -11.00 -11.50
C ALA A 86 7.22 -10.94 -10.52
N GLY A 87 6.14 -10.26 -10.90
CA GLY A 87 4.82 -10.42 -10.24
C GLY A 87 4.26 -9.29 -9.37
N ASP A 88 4.59 -8.01 -9.63
CA ASP A 88 3.87 -6.87 -9.00
C ASP A 88 3.23 -5.90 -10.01
N ASP A 89 3.30 -6.23 -11.30
CA ASP A 89 2.21 -5.84 -12.19
C ASP A 89 1.05 -6.76 -11.81
N GLY A 90 -0.07 -6.18 -11.43
CA GLY A 90 -1.32 -6.93 -11.39
C GLY A 90 -1.63 -7.41 -12.81
N ASP A 91 -1.05 -8.56 -13.16
CA ASP A 91 -1.35 -9.44 -14.29
C ASP A 91 -1.96 -8.69 -15.49
N ASP A 92 -1.12 -8.03 -16.28
CA ASP A 92 -1.45 -7.71 -17.69
C ASP A 92 -1.03 -8.86 -18.63
N GLN A 93 -0.56 -10.01 -18.10
CA GLN A 93 -0.14 -11.22 -18.85
C GLN A 93 -0.73 -12.56 -18.36
N ALA A 94 -1.70 -12.56 -17.43
CA ALA A 94 -2.30 -13.82 -16.94
C ALA A 94 -3.08 -14.65 -17.97
N ASP A 95 -3.34 -14.11 -19.16
CA ASP A 95 -4.12 -14.82 -20.19
C ASP A 95 -3.24 -15.40 -21.33
N GLU A 96 -1.94 -15.10 -21.41
CA GLU A 96 -1.08 -15.58 -22.52
C GLU A 96 0.09 -16.50 -22.07
N ASP A 97 0.62 -16.38 -20.85
CA ASP A 97 1.74 -17.25 -20.37
C ASP A 97 1.27 -18.50 -19.59
N ALA A 98 0.00 -18.89 -19.76
CA ALA A 98 -0.60 -20.01 -19.04
C ALA A 98 -0.11 -21.39 -19.51
N ASP A 99 0.42 -21.50 -20.73
CA ASP A 99 0.80 -22.79 -21.31
C ASP A 99 2.17 -23.31 -20.81
N GLU A 100 3.08 -22.46 -20.30
CA GLU A 100 4.42 -22.92 -19.90
C GLU A 100 4.55 -23.36 -18.43
N THR A 101 3.62 -22.99 -17.54
CA THR A 101 3.76 -23.23 -16.08
C THR A 101 2.81 -24.28 -15.50
N GLY A 102 1.98 -24.95 -16.31
CA GLY A 102 1.02 -25.95 -15.82
C GLY A 102 -0.01 -25.39 -14.82
N ARG A 103 -0.19 -24.06 -14.78
CA ARG A 103 -1.09 -23.38 -13.85
C ARG A 103 -2.53 -23.76 -14.19
N ARG A 104 -3.28 -24.30 -13.22
CA ARG A 104 -4.72 -24.62 -13.38
C ARG A 104 -5.51 -23.37 -13.79
N VAL A 105 -5.91 -23.29 -15.07
CA VAL A 105 -6.76 -22.22 -15.62
C VAL A 105 -8.20 -22.71 -15.66
N ARG A 106 -9.00 -22.31 -14.66
CA ARG A 106 -10.44 -22.56 -14.67
C ARG A 106 -11.13 -21.52 -15.55
N SER A 107 -11.82 -21.97 -16.59
CA SER A 107 -12.75 -21.13 -17.36
C SER A 107 -13.91 -20.70 -16.45
N THR A 108 -13.79 -19.53 -15.82
CA THR A 108 -14.87 -19.03 -14.99
C THR A 108 -16.03 -18.61 -15.89
N ARG A 109 -17.18 -19.30 -15.79
CA ARG A 109 -18.38 -18.97 -16.57
C ARG A 109 -18.70 -17.48 -16.40
N ARG A 110 -18.69 -16.73 -17.51
CA ARG A 110 -19.04 -15.31 -17.51
C ARG A 110 -20.47 -15.16 -16.99
N ARG A 111 -20.66 -14.30 -15.99
CA ARG A 111 -22.01 -13.99 -15.51
C ARG A 111 -22.77 -13.18 -16.56
N GLN A 112 -24.02 -13.56 -16.81
CA GLN A 112 -24.89 -12.95 -17.83
C GLN A 112 -25.55 -11.64 -17.35
N ASP A 113 -25.52 -11.36 -16.05
CA ASP A 113 -26.08 -10.13 -15.47
C ASP A 113 -25.11 -8.93 -15.52
N ALA A 114 -23.85 -9.15 -15.90
CA ALA A 114 -22.86 -8.10 -16.00
C ALA A 114 -22.93 -7.42 -17.38
N PRO A 115 -22.98 -6.08 -17.45
CA PRO A 115 -23.06 -5.39 -18.72
C PRO A 115 -21.83 -5.67 -19.59
N ASP A 116 -22.02 -5.68 -20.91
CA ASP A 116 -20.93 -5.79 -21.87
C ASP A 116 -20.05 -4.53 -21.84
N LEU A 117 -18.75 -4.73 -22.03
CA LEU A 117 -17.78 -3.65 -22.14
C LEU A 117 -17.21 -3.59 -23.56
N PRO A 118 -16.88 -2.38 -24.06
CA PRO A 118 -16.04 -2.25 -25.24
C PRO A 118 -14.74 -3.03 -25.05
N ARG A 119 -14.28 -3.71 -26.11
CA ARG A 119 -12.99 -4.42 -26.13
C ARG A 119 -12.12 -3.76 -27.18
N LEU A 120 -11.31 -2.80 -26.74
CA LEU A 120 -10.38 -2.08 -27.59
C LEU A 120 -8.98 -2.69 -27.44
N SER A 121 -8.20 -2.69 -28.53
CA SER A 121 -6.77 -2.98 -28.45
C SER A 121 -6.09 -1.96 -27.54
N VAL A 122 -5.35 -2.44 -26.55
CA VAL A 122 -4.68 -1.56 -25.58
C VAL A 122 -3.38 -1.04 -26.18
N SER A 123 -3.33 0.26 -26.43
CA SER A 123 -2.08 0.93 -26.80
C SER A 123 -1.15 1.11 -25.59
N ASP A 124 0.15 1.13 -25.85
CA ASP A 124 1.20 1.35 -24.84
C ASP A 124 1.28 2.80 -24.33
N ARG A 125 0.43 3.69 -24.86
CA ARG A 125 0.32 5.08 -24.41
C ARG A 125 -0.22 5.13 -22.98
N THR A 126 0.40 5.96 -22.16
CA THR A 126 0.01 6.18 -20.76
C THR A 126 -0.73 7.50 -20.53
N THR A 127 -0.50 8.48 -21.41
CA THR A 127 -1.08 9.83 -21.33
C THR A 127 -2.49 9.90 -21.90
N GLY A 128 -3.33 10.77 -21.33
CA GLY A 128 -4.69 11.01 -21.81
C GLY A 128 -4.79 11.91 -23.04
N ARG A 129 -6.00 12.02 -23.61
CA ARG A 129 -6.30 12.92 -24.74
C ARG A 129 -6.08 14.40 -24.37
N VAL A 130 -5.58 15.19 -25.32
CA VAL A 130 -5.52 16.66 -25.24
C VAL A 130 -6.84 17.26 -25.72
N PHE A 131 -7.33 18.25 -24.99
CA PHE A 131 -8.49 19.05 -25.37
C PHE A 131 -8.03 20.48 -25.64
N THR A 132 -8.68 21.12 -26.61
CA THR A 132 -8.41 22.52 -26.98
C THR A 132 -9.67 23.32 -26.66
N ALA A 133 -9.55 24.32 -25.78
CA ALA A 133 -10.63 25.24 -25.48
C ALA A 133 -10.84 26.24 -26.64
N ARG A 134 -11.96 26.97 -26.62
CA ARG A 134 -12.31 27.96 -27.67
C ARG A 134 -11.32 29.11 -27.77
N ASP A 135 -10.57 29.38 -26.71
CA ASP A 135 -9.49 30.37 -26.62
C ASP A 135 -8.13 29.85 -27.15
N GLY A 136 -8.10 28.62 -27.70
CA GLY A 136 -6.87 27.98 -28.19
C GLY A 136 -6.04 27.31 -27.09
N LYS A 137 -6.42 27.44 -25.81
CA LYS A 137 -5.65 26.84 -24.70
C LYS A 137 -5.84 25.32 -24.70
N THR A 138 -4.74 24.59 -24.75
CA THR A 138 -4.74 23.13 -24.63
C THR A 138 -4.69 22.70 -23.17
N TYR A 139 -5.46 21.69 -22.79
CA TYR A 139 -5.42 21.08 -21.48
C TYR A 139 -5.57 19.56 -21.55
N ARG A 140 -4.95 18.85 -20.61
CA ARG A 140 -5.09 17.40 -20.43
C ARG A 140 -5.78 17.14 -19.09
N PRO A 141 -7.12 17.01 -19.07
CA PRO A 141 -7.83 16.70 -17.85
C PRO A 141 -7.49 15.27 -17.42
N SER A 142 -7.32 15.11 -16.12
CA SER A 142 -7.23 13.82 -15.46
C SER A 142 -8.49 13.61 -14.60
N MET A 143 -8.59 12.48 -13.92
CA MET A 143 -9.78 12.17 -13.12
C MET A 143 -9.42 11.79 -11.71
N PHE A 144 -10.35 12.06 -10.80
CA PHE A 144 -10.38 11.46 -9.48
C PHE A 144 -11.65 10.62 -9.37
N VAL A 145 -11.48 9.34 -9.05
CA VAL A 145 -12.57 8.35 -8.98
C VAL A 145 -12.57 7.71 -7.61
N THR A 146 -13.77 7.62 -7.02
CA THR A 146 -14.00 6.85 -5.80
C THR A 146 -14.89 5.65 -6.09
N LEU A 147 -14.38 4.45 -5.81
CA LEU A 147 -15.16 3.22 -5.83
C LEU A 147 -15.50 2.80 -4.40
N THR A 148 -16.75 2.45 -4.19
CA THR A 148 -17.27 2.07 -2.88
C THR A 148 -17.77 0.63 -2.93
N LEU A 149 -17.55 -0.13 -1.87
CA LEU A 149 -18.23 -1.43 -1.69
C LEU A 149 -19.70 -1.23 -1.33
N PRO A 150 -20.57 -2.26 -1.48
CA PRO A 150 -21.96 -2.16 -1.08
C PRO A 150 -22.14 -1.91 0.43
N SER A 151 -23.39 -1.64 0.83
CA SER A 151 -23.78 -1.63 2.24
C SER A 151 -24.07 -3.06 2.70
N TYR A 152 -23.75 -3.34 3.97
CA TYR A 152 -24.03 -4.62 4.64
C TYR A 152 -25.14 -4.48 5.70
N GLY A 153 -25.81 -3.32 5.73
CA GLY A 153 -26.78 -2.95 6.75
C GLY A 153 -26.74 -1.44 7.03
N ARG A 154 -27.81 -0.93 7.63
CA ARG A 154 -27.92 0.49 7.99
C ARG A 154 -26.94 0.83 9.11
N VAL A 155 -26.24 1.94 8.97
CA VAL A 155 -25.30 2.45 9.99
C VAL A 155 -25.71 3.85 10.49
N THR A 156 -25.26 4.19 11.69
CA THR A 156 -25.37 5.53 12.29
C THR A 156 -24.42 6.52 11.60
N SER A 157 -24.47 7.80 11.99
CA SER A 157 -23.52 8.83 11.54
C SER A 157 -22.07 8.51 11.90
N GLU A 158 -21.86 7.80 13.01
CA GLU A 158 -20.57 7.26 13.46
C GLU A 158 -20.15 6.03 12.63
N GLY A 159 -21.00 5.47 11.77
CA GLY A 159 -20.70 4.29 10.97
C GLY A 159 -20.84 2.96 11.72
N VAL A 160 -21.50 2.97 12.89
CA VAL A 160 -21.85 1.75 13.64
C VAL A 160 -23.17 1.20 13.11
N PRO A 161 -23.35 -0.12 12.96
CA PRO A 161 -24.65 -0.69 12.58
C PRO A 161 -25.76 -0.26 13.52
N VAL A 162 -26.89 0.18 12.96
CA VAL A 162 -28.10 0.53 13.72
C VAL A 162 -28.63 -0.70 14.44
N ASP A 163 -28.60 -1.85 13.77
CA ASP A 163 -28.85 -3.16 14.36
C ASP A 163 -27.66 -4.09 14.05
N PRO A 164 -26.78 -4.35 15.02
CA PRO A 164 -25.67 -5.28 14.85
C PRO A 164 -26.09 -6.72 14.57
N ARG A 165 -27.32 -7.14 14.88
CA ARG A 165 -27.74 -8.54 14.66
C ARG A 165 -28.08 -8.84 13.20
N SER A 166 -28.58 -7.84 12.48
CA SER A 166 -28.93 -7.95 11.05
C SER A 166 -27.84 -7.44 10.10
N TYR A 167 -26.74 -6.90 10.63
CA TYR A 167 -25.60 -6.48 9.81
C TYR A 167 -24.82 -7.69 9.30
N ASP A 168 -24.59 -7.74 7.99
CA ASP A 168 -23.89 -8.84 7.32
C ASP A 168 -22.37 -8.70 7.48
N TYR A 169 -21.89 -9.02 8.69
CA TYR A 169 -20.46 -8.97 9.04
C TYR A 169 -19.61 -9.93 8.21
N ARG A 170 -20.16 -11.11 7.92
CA ARG A 170 -19.48 -12.15 7.16
C ARG A 170 -19.18 -11.68 5.74
N ARG A 171 -20.18 -11.13 5.05
CA ARG A 171 -19.97 -10.54 3.72
C ARG A 171 -19.04 -9.33 3.78
N ALA A 172 -19.16 -8.49 4.80
CA ALA A 172 -18.26 -7.35 4.98
C ALA A 172 -16.79 -7.79 5.07
N ALA A 173 -16.51 -8.88 5.80
CA ALA A 173 -15.18 -9.46 5.94
C ALA A 173 -14.68 -10.09 4.63
N LEU A 174 -15.50 -10.90 3.94
CA LEU A 174 -15.14 -11.50 2.65
C LEU A 174 -14.89 -10.45 1.56
N ASP A 175 -15.76 -9.44 1.47
CA ASP A 175 -15.57 -8.32 0.54
C ASP A 175 -14.29 -7.54 0.86
N ALA A 176 -13.93 -7.38 2.14
CA ALA A 176 -12.67 -6.75 2.52
C ALA A 176 -11.44 -7.58 2.13
N MET A 177 -11.47 -8.90 2.35
CA MET A 177 -10.39 -9.82 1.97
C MET A 177 -10.16 -9.88 0.45
N HIS A 178 -11.23 -9.79 -0.33
CA HIS A 178 -11.17 -9.90 -1.78
C HIS A 178 -11.18 -8.56 -2.52
N PHE A 179 -11.23 -7.44 -1.79
CA PHE A 179 -11.23 -6.10 -2.38
C PHE A 179 -10.05 -5.83 -3.34
N PRO A 180 -8.80 -6.23 -3.03
CA PRO A 180 -7.69 -6.03 -3.96
C PRO A 180 -7.94 -6.67 -5.33
N LYS A 181 -8.51 -7.88 -5.35
CA LYS A 181 -8.83 -8.59 -6.60
C LYS A 181 -9.93 -7.89 -7.40
N LEU A 182 -10.90 -7.25 -6.74
CA LEU A 182 -11.89 -6.41 -7.41
C LEU A 182 -11.23 -5.18 -8.05
N VAL A 183 -10.29 -4.54 -7.35
CA VAL A 183 -9.56 -3.37 -7.84
C VAL A 183 -8.69 -3.74 -9.05
N ASP A 184 -8.01 -4.88 -9.04
CA ASP A 184 -7.22 -5.36 -10.18
C ASP A 184 -8.11 -5.56 -11.41
N ARG A 185 -9.26 -6.23 -11.23
CA ARG A 185 -10.25 -6.43 -12.30
C ARG A 185 -10.82 -5.11 -12.82
N PHE A 186 -11.01 -4.12 -11.95
CA PHE A 186 -11.44 -2.78 -12.36
C PHE A 186 -10.41 -2.13 -13.30
N TRP A 187 -9.12 -2.19 -12.97
CA TRP A 187 -8.07 -1.62 -13.82
C TRP A 187 -7.94 -2.34 -15.16
N GLN A 188 -7.96 -3.67 -15.16
CA GLN A 188 -7.94 -4.48 -16.38
C GLN A 188 -9.13 -4.13 -17.29
N ASN A 189 -10.34 -4.10 -16.74
CA ASN A 189 -11.55 -3.73 -17.48
C ASN A 189 -11.47 -2.30 -18.01
N LEU A 190 -10.95 -1.35 -17.22
CA LEU A 190 -10.83 0.03 -17.63
C LEU A 190 -9.82 0.20 -18.78
N ARG A 191 -8.67 -0.48 -18.74
CA ARG A 191 -7.68 -0.49 -19.84
C ARG A 191 -8.27 -1.07 -21.11
N ARG A 192 -8.91 -2.25 -21.04
CA ARG A 192 -9.59 -2.90 -22.18
C ARG A 192 -10.71 -2.03 -22.77
N ALA A 193 -11.49 -1.35 -21.92
CA ALA A 193 -12.59 -0.50 -22.35
C ALA A 193 -12.15 0.86 -22.94
N THR A 194 -10.96 1.35 -22.57
CA THR A 194 -10.45 2.65 -23.01
C THR A 194 -9.37 2.57 -24.09
N GLY A 195 -8.75 1.40 -24.29
CA GLY A 195 -7.74 1.17 -25.32
C GLY A 195 -6.38 1.82 -25.05
N TYR A 196 -6.06 2.14 -23.80
CA TYR A 196 -4.73 2.65 -23.43
C TYR A 196 -4.27 2.15 -22.06
N SER A 197 -2.96 2.22 -21.82
CA SER A 197 -2.34 1.80 -20.56
C SER A 197 -2.64 2.82 -19.45
N VAL A 198 -3.86 2.76 -18.92
CA VAL A 198 -4.34 3.62 -17.84
C VAL A 198 -3.41 3.53 -16.64
N GLN A 199 -2.82 4.68 -16.28
CA GLN A 199 -2.00 4.85 -15.09
C GLN A 199 -2.80 5.49 -13.97
N TYR A 200 -2.53 5.07 -12.74
CA TYR A 200 -3.19 5.56 -11.54
C TYR A 200 -2.24 5.72 -10.36
N PHE A 201 -2.64 6.60 -9.45
CA PHE A 201 -2.21 6.64 -8.07
C PHE A 201 -3.46 6.51 -7.21
N ALA A 202 -3.54 5.46 -6.41
CA ALA A 202 -4.72 5.15 -5.63
C ALA A 202 -4.39 4.79 -4.18
N THR A 203 -5.37 5.00 -3.32
CA THR A 203 -5.34 4.62 -1.91
C THR A 203 -6.59 3.84 -1.55
N VAL A 204 -6.44 2.88 -0.65
CA VAL A 204 -7.52 2.08 -0.07
C VAL A 204 -7.77 2.56 1.35
N GLU A 205 -8.99 3.04 1.58
CA GLU A 205 -9.41 3.67 2.83
C GLU A 205 -10.70 3.04 3.32
N PRO A 206 -10.87 2.86 4.64
CA PRO A 206 -12.15 2.44 5.16
C PRO A 206 -13.15 3.59 5.05
N GLN A 207 -14.36 3.29 4.61
CA GLN A 207 -15.49 4.18 4.83
C GLN A 207 -15.85 4.22 6.32
N ARG A 208 -16.70 5.16 6.73
CA ARG A 208 -17.30 5.22 8.07
C ARG A 208 -17.76 3.85 8.60
N ARG A 209 -18.32 2.96 7.76
CA ARG A 209 -18.72 1.58 8.13
C ARG A 209 -17.61 0.51 8.03
N LEU A 210 -16.35 0.92 7.97
CA LEU A 210 -15.15 0.10 7.81
C LEU A 210 -15.00 -0.65 6.47
N ALA A 211 -16.00 -0.61 5.60
CA ALA A 211 -15.92 -1.17 4.25
C ALA A 211 -14.80 -0.47 3.43
N PRO A 212 -13.92 -1.23 2.75
CA PRO A 212 -12.90 -0.66 1.86
C PRO A 212 -13.46 0.19 0.73
N HIS A 213 -12.84 1.34 0.52
CA HIS A 213 -13.05 2.25 -0.60
C HIS A 213 -11.75 2.45 -1.36
N LEU A 214 -11.84 2.54 -2.68
CA LEU A 214 -10.71 2.95 -3.53
C LEU A 214 -10.89 4.43 -3.88
N HIS A 215 -9.87 5.23 -3.62
CA HIS A 215 -9.75 6.58 -4.13
C HIS A 215 -8.58 6.63 -5.11
N ALA A 216 -8.83 7.04 -6.35
CA ALA A 216 -7.82 6.96 -7.41
C ALA A 216 -7.73 8.24 -8.22
N ALA A 217 -6.53 8.80 -8.28
CA ALA A 217 -6.11 9.67 -9.36
C ALA A 217 -5.84 8.81 -10.60
N ILE A 218 -6.51 9.12 -11.71
CA ILE A 218 -6.34 8.45 -13.00
C ILE A 218 -5.76 9.45 -13.99
N ARG A 219 -4.70 9.09 -14.71
CA ARG A 219 -4.16 9.93 -15.78
C ARG A 219 -5.06 9.89 -17.01
N GLY A 220 -5.48 11.07 -17.46
CA GLY A 220 -6.35 11.23 -18.62
C GLY A 220 -7.84 11.20 -18.29
N ALA A 221 -8.65 11.58 -19.28
CA ALA A 221 -10.09 11.69 -19.14
C ALA A 221 -10.82 10.53 -19.83
N VAL A 222 -11.70 9.88 -19.06
CA VAL A 222 -12.58 8.80 -19.50
C VAL A 222 -14.03 9.29 -19.40
N PRO A 223 -14.89 9.01 -20.40
CA PRO A 223 -16.30 9.36 -20.31
C PRO A 223 -16.96 8.79 -19.05
N ARG A 224 -17.67 9.63 -18.28
CA ARG A 224 -18.34 9.21 -17.02
C ARG A 224 -19.28 8.01 -17.22
N LYS A 225 -19.97 7.96 -18.36
CA LYS A 225 -20.85 6.83 -18.74
C LYS A 225 -20.05 5.53 -18.84
N LEU A 226 -18.89 5.56 -19.49
CA LEU A 226 -18.01 4.40 -19.63
C LEU A 226 -17.46 3.96 -18.28
N LEU A 227 -16.99 4.88 -17.43
CA LEU A 227 -16.54 4.54 -16.07
C LEU A 227 -17.64 3.84 -15.25
N ARG A 228 -18.86 4.38 -15.24
CA ARG A 228 -19.99 3.72 -14.54
C ARG A 228 -20.29 2.33 -15.10
N GLN A 229 -20.21 2.16 -16.43
CA GLN A 229 -20.39 0.87 -17.08
C GLN A 229 -19.29 -0.12 -16.70
N VAL A 230 -18.02 0.32 -16.67
CA VAL A 230 -16.87 -0.48 -16.21
C VAL A 230 -17.07 -0.91 -14.76
N VAL A 231 -17.45 0.00 -13.86
CA VAL A 231 -17.72 -0.35 -12.46
C VAL A 231 -18.85 -1.37 -12.35
N ALA A 232 -19.96 -1.16 -13.05
CA ALA A 232 -21.10 -2.10 -13.04
C ALA A 232 -20.76 -3.48 -13.63
N ALA A 233 -19.86 -3.54 -14.61
CA ALA A 233 -19.38 -4.79 -15.21
C ALA A 233 -18.31 -5.51 -14.38
N THR A 234 -17.69 -4.82 -13.41
CA THR A 234 -16.55 -5.36 -12.68
C THR A 234 -17.01 -6.19 -11.48
N TYR A 235 -16.60 -7.45 -11.46
CA TYR A 235 -16.79 -8.38 -10.36
C TYR A 235 -15.59 -9.32 -10.27
N HIS A 236 -15.42 -9.97 -9.12
CA HIS A 236 -14.49 -11.08 -8.95
C HIS A 236 -15.21 -12.27 -8.33
N GLN A 237 -15.04 -13.45 -8.95
CA GLN A 237 -15.59 -14.73 -8.46
C GLN A 237 -14.48 -15.51 -7.77
N VAL A 238 -14.71 -15.86 -6.52
CA VAL A 238 -13.80 -16.67 -5.71
C VAL A 238 -14.21 -18.13 -5.86
N TRP A 239 -13.55 -18.82 -6.78
CA TRP A 239 -13.75 -20.25 -7.04
C TRP A 239 -12.89 -21.09 -6.11
N TRP A 240 -13.24 -21.04 -4.83
CA TRP A 240 -12.66 -21.85 -3.77
C TRP A 240 -13.68 -22.86 -3.26
N PRO A 241 -13.27 -23.85 -2.45
CA PRO A 241 -14.22 -24.67 -1.72
C PRO A 241 -15.19 -23.82 -0.90
N GLN A 242 -16.39 -24.33 -0.65
CA GLN A 242 -17.44 -23.57 0.02
C GLN A 242 -17.02 -23.20 1.45
N LEU A 243 -17.40 -21.99 1.87
CA LEU A 243 -16.97 -21.39 3.14
C LEU A 243 -18.13 -21.29 4.13
N ASP A 244 -19.34 -21.68 3.74
CA ASP A 244 -20.59 -21.31 4.44
C ASP A 244 -20.70 -21.96 5.81
N GLU A 245 -20.34 -23.24 5.90
CA GLU A 245 -20.46 -24.04 7.10
C GLU A 245 -19.08 -24.58 7.52
N PRO A 246 -18.56 -24.18 8.69
CA PRO A 246 -17.32 -24.76 9.20
C PRO A 246 -17.56 -26.21 9.65
N ALA A 247 -16.70 -27.12 9.18
CA ALA A 247 -16.70 -28.52 9.61
C ALA A 247 -16.24 -28.68 11.06
N TYR A 248 -15.27 -27.86 11.49
CA TYR A 248 -14.70 -27.89 12.83
C TYR A 248 -15.00 -26.58 13.57
N THR A 249 -15.76 -26.67 14.66
CA THR A 249 -16.13 -25.52 15.51
C THR A 249 -15.65 -25.64 16.94
N ASP A 250 -15.40 -26.85 17.41
CA ASP A 250 -14.86 -27.13 18.74
C ASP A 250 -13.32 -27.17 18.70
N PRO A 251 -12.63 -26.29 19.46
CA PRO A 251 -11.17 -26.29 19.58
C PRO A 251 -10.56 -27.64 19.99
N GLU A 252 -11.29 -28.50 20.70
CA GLU A 252 -10.79 -29.82 21.12
C GLU A 252 -10.81 -30.86 19.99
N THR A 253 -11.48 -30.55 18.88
CA THR A 253 -11.65 -31.46 17.73
C THR A 253 -11.00 -30.94 16.45
N LEU A 254 -10.10 -29.96 16.56
CA LEU A 254 -9.41 -29.42 15.38
C LEU A 254 -8.53 -30.48 14.70
N PRO A 255 -8.38 -30.41 13.35
CA PRO A 255 -7.51 -31.31 12.61
C PRO A 255 -6.08 -31.32 13.15
N VAL A 256 -5.51 -32.52 13.24
CA VAL A 256 -4.15 -32.74 13.76
C VAL A 256 -3.19 -33.09 12.65
N TRP A 257 -1.95 -32.66 12.78
CA TRP A 257 -0.87 -33.02 11.85
C TRP A 257 -0.43 -34.46 12.10
N ASP A 258 -0.48 -35.29 11.07
CA ASP A 258 0.10 -36.63 11.07
C ASP A 258 1.47 -36.60 10.38
N GLU A 259 2.52 -36.83 11.16
CA GLU A 259 3.91 -36.84 10.68
C GLU A 259 4.21 -37.97 9.69
N LEU A 260 3.43 -39.07 9.71
CA LEU A 260 3.68 -40.19 8.80
C LEU A 260 3.15 -39.91 7.40
N THR A 261 1.99 -39.28 7.31
CA THR A 261 1.34 -38.93 6.03
C THR A 261 1.66 -37.51 5.56
N GLU A 262 2.38 -36.73 6.37
CA GLU A 262 2.65 -35.31 6.15
C GLU A 262 1.38 -34.51 5.79
N ALA A 263 0.29 -34.82 6.51
CA ALA A 263 -1.04 -34.31 6.22
C ALA A 263 -1.83 -34.01 7.49
N TYR A 264 -2.87 -33.19 7.35
CA TYR A 264 -3.86 -33.01 8.41
C TYR A 264 -4.94 -34.08 8.36
N ALA A 265 -5.23 -34.68 9.50
CA ALA A 265 -6.27 -35.68 9.66
C ALA A 265 -7.31 -35.24 10.70
N ASP A 266 -8.53 -35.76 10.54
CA ASP A 266 -9.59 -35.65 11.52
C ASP A 266 -9.19 -36.40 12.82
N PRO A 267 -9.23 -35.75 14.00
CA PRO A 267 -8.71 -36.34 15.24
C PRO A 267 -9.57 -37.48 15.79
N VAL A 268 -10.82 -37.62 15.34
CA VAL A 268 -11.76 -38.65 15.83
C VAL A 268 -11.71 -39.89 14.94
N THR A 269 -11.71 -39.69 13.62
CA THR A 269 -11.78 -40.76 12.63
C THR A 269 -10.41 -41.20 12.11
N GLY A 270 -9.38 -40.34 12.24
CA GLY A 270 -8.07 -40.55 11.63
C GLY A 270 -8.05 -40.39 10.11
N ALA A 271 -9.16 -39.94 9.51
CA ALA A 271 -9.24 -39.73 8.07
C ALA A 271 -8.42 -38.50 7.66
N VAL A 272 -7.55 -38.66 6.67
CA VAL A 272 -6.81 -37.54 6.07
C VAL A 272 -7.81 -36.60 5.39
N LEU A 273 -7.68 -35.30 5.64
CA LEU A 273 -8.51 -34.29 5.02
C LEU A 273 -8.17 -34.15 3.53
N PRO A 274 -9.14 -33.81 2.66
CA PRO A 274 -8.87 -33.51 1.26
C PRO A 274 -7.78 -32.45 1.10
N PHE A 275 -6.85 -32.69 0.18
CA PHE A 275 -5.87 -31.71 -0.22
C PHE A 275 -6.52 -30.57 -1.01
N TRP A 276 -5.83 -29.44 -1.09
CA TRP A 276 -6.32 -28.26 -1.79
C TRP A 276 -6.72 -28.55 -3.24
N ASP A 277 -5.88 -29.27 -3.99
CA ASP A 277 -6.15 -29.55 -5.40
C ASP A 277 -7.30 -30.55 -5.58
N GLU A 278 -7.44 -31.54 -4.69
CA GLU A 278 -8.60 -32.46 -4.68
C GLU A 278 -9.91 -31.72 -4.39
N ALA A 279 -9.88 -30.76 -3.46
CA ALA A 279 -11.02 -29.89 -3.18
C ALA A 279 -11.35 -28.98 -4.37
N LEU A 280 -10.36 -28.59 -5.18
CA LEU A 280 -10.60 -27.87 -6.43
C LEU A 280 -11.13 -28.77 -7.54
N ASP A 281 -10.65 -30.02 -7.66
CA ASP A 281 -11.17 -31.04 -8.59
C ASP A 281 -12.65 -31.27 -8.36
N GLY A 282 -13.07 -31.42 -7.10
CA GLY A 282 -14.50 -31.56 -6.77
C GLY A 282 -15.38 -30.39 -7.22
N ILE A 283 -14.82 -29.18 -7.35
CA ILE A 283 -15.53 -28.02 -7.91
C ILE A 283 -15.55 -28.06 -9.45
N ASP A 284 -14.47 -28.54 -10.07
CA ASP A 284 -14.39 -28.66 -11.53
C ASP A 284 -15.32 -29.76 -12.06
N ASP A 285 -15.48 -30.85 -11.31
CA ASP A 285 -16.33 -31.99 -11.65
C ASP A 285 -17.83 -31.74 -11.39
N ASP A 286 -18.17 -30.74 -10.56
CA ASP A 286 -19.56 -30.38 -10.26
C ASP A 286 -20.12 -29.37 -11.30
N PRO A 287 -21.06 -29.77 -12.18
CA PRO A 287 -21.63 -28.89 -13.20
C PRO A 287 -22.44 -27.72 -12.62
N ASP A 288 -22.93 -27.88 -11.39
CA ASP A 288 -23.75 -26.92 -10.66
C ASP A 288 -22.94 -26.08 -9.65
N ALA A 289 -21.61 -26.28 -9.63
CA ALA A 289 -20.71 -25.57 -8.74
C ALA A 289 -20.92 -24.06 -8.80
N ARG A 290 -20.85 -23.43 -7.62
CA ARG A 290 -20.97 -21.98 -7.44
C ARG A 290 -19.70 -21.41 -6.84
N PRO A 291 -19.33 -20.17 -7.17
CA PRO A 291 -18.22 -19.52 -6.49
C PRO A 291 -18.56 -19.36 -5.01
N ALA A 292 -17.60 -19.69 -4.15
CA ALA A 292 -17.66 -19.50 -2.70
C ALA A 292 -17.96 -18.04 -2.30
N HIS A 293 -17.53 -17.07 -3.11
CA HIS A 293 -17.87 -15.66 -2.91
C HIS A 293 -17.87 -14.88 -4.22
N VAL A 294 -18.70 -13.85 -4.31
CA VAL A 294 -18.69 -12.90 -5.43
C VAL A 294 -18.68 -11.48 -4.89
N ILE A 295 -17.59 -10.77 -5.17
CA ILE A 295 -17.42 -9.37 -4.79
C ILE A 295 -17.71 -8.44 -5.97
N ARG A 296 -18.36 -7.30 -5.67
CA ARG A 296 -18.72 -6.23 -6.61
C ARG A 296 -18.60 -4.87 -5.94
N ALA A 297 -18.45 -3.82 -6.75
CA ALA A 297 -18.64 -2.47 -6.27
C ALA A 297 -20.14 -2.20 -5.96
N GLY A 298 -20.38 -1.27 -5.04
CA GLY A 298 -21.69 -0.70 -4.80
C GLY A 298 -22.13 0.23 -5.94
N SER A 299 -23.38 0.69 -5.89
CA SER A 299 -23.95 1.58 -6.92
C SER A 299 -23.40 3.00 -6.88
N GLN A 300 -22.78 3.40 -5.77
CA GLN A 300 -22.25 4.75 -5.58
C GLN A 300 -20.82 4.86 -6.14
N VAL A 301 -20.66 5.72 -7.15
CA VAL A 301 -19.36 6.06 -7.74
C VAL A 301 -19.27 7.57 -7.85
N ASP A 302 -18.24 8.16 -7.22
CA ASP A 302 -17.92 9.58 -7.39
C ASP A 302 -16.85 9.75 -8.47
N ILE A 303 -17.09 10.70 -9.39
CA ILE A 303 -16.27 10.89 -10.59
C ILE A 303 -16.05 12.39 -10.85
N GLN A 304 -14.86 12.85 -10.52
CA GLN A 304 -14.46 14.25 -10.66
C GLN A 304 -13.44 14.40 -11.79
N GLY A 305 -13.58 15.47 -12.58
CA GLY A 305 -12.56 15.89 -13.53
C GLY A 305 -11.59 16.84 -12.83
N VAL A 306 -10.29 16.64 -13.01
CA VAL A 306 -9.25 17.40 -12.32
C VAL A 306 -8.27 17.97 -13.35
N ILE A 307 -7.93 19.24 -13.17
CA ILE A 307 -6.98 19.97 -14.01
C ILE A 307 -5.75 20.31 -13.16
N ALA A 308 -4.56 20.16 -13.76
CA ALA A 308 -3.29 20.48 -13.13
C ALA A 308 -3.25 21.93 -12.60
N GLY A 309 -2.61 22.13 -11.44
CA GLY A 309 -2.41 23.46 -10.86
C GLY A 309 -3.66 24.11 -10.28
N THR A 310 -4.78 23.38 -10.15
CA THR A 310 -6.00 23.89 -9.51
C THR A 310 -6.03 23.53 -8.01
N PRO A 311 -6.73 24.32 -7.16
CA PRO A 311 -6.92 23.98 -5.76
C PRO A 311 -7.56 22.61 -5.53
N LEU A 312 -8.38 22.15 -6.48
CA LEU A 312 -8.96 20.81 -6.46
C LEU A 312 -7.89 19.72 -6.59
N ALA A 313 -6.92 19.89 -7.49
CA ALA A 313 -5.83 18.93 -7.66
C ALA A 313 -5.01 18.78 -6.38
N ASP A 314 -4.63 19.88 -5.73
CA ASP A 314 -3.89 19.84 -4.46
C ASP A 314 -4.71 19.21 -3.33
N ARG A 315 -6.02 19.52 -3.25
CA ARG A 315 -6.92 18.90 -2.27
C ARG A 315 -7.00 17.38 -2.46
N VAL A 316 -7.14 16.91 -3.70
CA VAL A 316 -7.21 15.48 -4.00
C VAL A 316 -5.89 14.78 -3.71
N ILE A 317 -4.74 15.37 -4.04
CA ILE A 317 -3.43 14.81 -3.67
C ILE A 317 -3.30 14.71 -2.15
N GLY A 318 -3.76 15.74 -1.43
CA GLY A 318 -3.81 15.73 0.03
C GLY A 318 -4.64 14.58 0.57
N TYR A 319 -5.80 14.33 -0.04
CA TYR A 319 -6.71 13.24 0.29
C TYR A 319 -6.12 11.86 -0.01
N LEU A 320 -5.59 11.64 -1.23
CA LEU A 320 -4.95 10.38 -1.65
C LEU A 320 -3.77 9.95 -0.77
N THR A 321 -3.15 10.90 -0.07
CA THR A 321 -2.00 10.67 0.80
C THR A 321 -2.33 10.80 2.28
N LYS A 322 -3.57 11.15 2.64
CA LYS A 322 -4.01 11.41 4.02
C LYS A 322 -3.88 10.17 4.90
N TYR A 323 -4.30 9.00 4.39
CA TYR A 323 -4.36 7.76 5.16
C TYR A 323 -3.21 6.79 4.90
N LEU A 324 -2.15 7.25 4.21
CA LEU A 324 -0.91 6.47 4.06
C LEU A 324 -0.32 6.09 5.43
N THR A 325 -0.54 6.93 6.45
CA THR A 325 0.11 6.82 7.76
C THR A 325 -0.81 6.36 8.90
N LYS A 326 -2.14 6.32 8.68
CA LYS A 326 -3.17 5.93 9.66
C LYS A 326 -3.52 4.45 9.54
N SER A 327 -3.97 3.80 10.62
CA SER A 327 -4.56 2.46 10.60
C SER A 327 -5.96 2.48 9.95
N ILE A 328 -6.50 1.32 9.56
CA ILE A 328 -7.89 1.20 9.10
C ILE A 328 -8.86 1.36 10.28
N THR A 329 -8.44 0.93 11.46
CA THR A 329 -9.23 1.03 12.69
C THR A 329 -9.14 2.37 13.40
N ASP A 330 -8.28 3.28 12.94
CA ASP A 330 -8.19 4.60 13.54
C ASP A 330 -9.52 5.34 13.32
N SER A 331 -9.93 6.15 14.30
CA SER A 331 -11.22 6.85 14.29
C SER A 331 -11.38 7.65 12.99
N LEU A 332 -12.43 7.37 12.22
CA LEU A 332 -12.70 8.05 10.94
C LEU A 332 -13.29 9.47 11.10
N HIS A 333 -13.01 10.13 12.21
CA HIS A 333 -13.48 11.49 12.47
C HIS A 333 -12.41 12.47 12.03
N ASP A 334 -12.55 13.02 10.83
CA ASP A 334 -11.54 13.93 10.28
C ASP A 334 -12.17 14.94 9.33
N ASP A 335 -12.79 15.96 9.92
CA ASP A 335 -13.04 17.26 9.29
C ASP A 335 -12.22 18.39 9.97
N GLY A 336 -11.19 18.06 10.76
CA GLY A 336 -10.38 19.07 11.46
C GLY A 336 -9.00 18.59 11.88
N ASP A 337 -7.97 19.26 11.36
CA ASP A 337 -6.55 19.12 11.73
C ASP A 337 -6.30 19.59 13.18
N GLY A 338 -6.70 18.81 14.18
CA GLY A 338 -6.50 19.14 15.59
C GLY A 338 -6.24 17.91 16.46
N ASP A 339 -5.22 18.01 17.31
CA ASP A 339 -4.71 17.01 18.25
C ASP A 339 -5.71 16.71 19.41
N GLY A 340 -6.92 16.27 19.07
CA GLY A 340 -8.00 16.02 20.01
C GLY A 340 -9.10 15.12 19.45
N GLU A 341 -8.74 13.94 18.94
CA GLU A 341 -9.73 12.91 18.64
C GLU A 341 -10.27 12.31 19.94
N ALA A 342 -11.58 12.41 20.17
CA ALA A 342 -12.23 11.62 21.20
C ALA A 342 -12.05 10.12 20.85
N PRO A 343 -11.73 9.25 21.82
CA PRO A 343 -11.58 7.83 21.57
C PRO A 343 -12.85 7.24 20.96
N ALA A 344 -12.69 6.28 20.04
CA ALA A 344 -13.82 5.59 19.42
C ALA A 344 -14.81 5.09 20.48
N SER A 345 -16.11 5.31 20.24
CA SER A 345 -17.15 4.90 21.18
C SER A 345 -17.09 3.40 21.47
N ALA A 346 -17.68 2.96 22.59
CA ALA A 346 -17.78 1.54 22.90
C ALA A 346 -18.50 0.76 21.78
N ALA A 347 -19.54 1.37 21.18
CA ALA A 347 -20.28 0.78 20.08
C ALA A 347 -19.43 0.64 18.80
N ARG A 348 -18.59 1.64 18.51
CA ARG A 348 -17.64 1.58 17.38
C ARG A 348 -16.56 0.53 17.59
N ARG A 349 -16.02 0.41 18.81
CA ARG A 349 -15.06 -0.66 19.16
C ARG A 349 -15.70 -2.03 19.02
N ALA A 350 -16.92 -2.23 19.53
CA ALA A 350 -17.66 -3.47 19.36
C ALA A 350 -17.90 -3.81 17.88
N HIS A 351 -18.22 -2.81 17.04
CA HIS A 351 -18.36 -3.03 15.59
C HIS A 351 -17.05 -3.49 14.93
N ILE A 352 -15.92 -2.86 15.28
CA ILE A 352 -14.57 -3.29 14.84
C ILE A 352 -14.30 -4.73 15.28
N ASP A 353 -14.57 -5.05 16.54
CA ASP A 353 -14.30 -6.38 17.12
C ASP A 353 -15.17 -7.45 16.46
N ARG A 354 -16.42 -7.14 16.09
CA ARG A 354 -17.28 -8.06 15.33
C ARG A 354 -16.76 -8.35 13.91
N ILE A 355 -16.24 -7.35 13.19
CA ILE A 355 -15.59 -7.60 11.89
C ILE A 355 -14.30 -8.41 12.09
N ALA A 356 -13.48 -8.03 13.08
CA ALA A 356 -12.24 -8.73 13.37
C ALA A 356 -12.47 -10.22 13.72
N GLU A 357 -13.57 -10.52 14.42
CA GLU A 357 -13.96 -11.90 14.73
C GLU A 357 -14.31 -12.70 13.47
N GLU A 358 -15.09 -12.15 12.52
CA GLU A 358 -15.34 -12.83 11.24
C GLU A 358 -14.04 -13.04 10.45
N VAL A 359 -13.24 -11.97 10.35
CA VAL A 359 -11.98 -11.96 9.63
C VAL A 359 -11.01 -12.99 10.21
N ARG A 360 -11.00 -13.22 11.52
CA ARG A 360 -10.13 -14.21 12.17
C ARG A 360 -10.28 -15.61 11.57
N TRP A 361 -11.49 -15.98 11.18
CA TRP A 361 -11.84 -17.36 10.86
C TRP A 361 -12.08 -17.66 9.38
N LEU A 362 -12.37 -16.63 8.59
CA LEU A 362 -12.55 -16.79 7.13
C LEU A 362 -11.20 -17.03 6.44
N PRO A 363 -11.08 -17.88 5.41
CA PRO A 363 -9.83 -18.06 4.69
C PRO A 363 -9.48 -16.83 3.84
N CYS A 364 -8.26 -16.28 3.98
CA CYS A 364 -7.83 -15.11 3.20
C CYS A 364 -7.10 -15.46 1.88
N SER A 365 -6.61 -16.69 1.73
CA SER A 365 -5.81 -17.17 0.60
C SER A 365 -5.83 -18.72 0.54
N PRO A 366 -5.38 -19.35 -0.57
CA PRO A 366 -5.28 -20.81 -0.66
C PRO A 366 -4.40 -21.45 0.42
N THR A 367 -3.35 -20.75 0.87
CA THR A 367 -2.40 -21.23 1.89
C THR A 367 -2.84 -20.89 3.32
N CYS A 368 -4.07 -20.42 3.52
CA CYS A 368 -4.54 -19.94 4.82
C CYS A 368 -4.89 -21.11 5.76
N ALA A 369 -4.35 -21.10 6.98
CA ALA A 369 -4.62 -22.12 8.01
C ALA A 369 -6.11 -22.32 8.31
N ASN A 370 -6.96 -21.31 8.04
CA ASN A 370 -8.39 -21.40 8.26
C ASN A 370 -9.09 -22.45 7.39
N TRP A 371 -8.47 -22.94 6.32
CA TRP A 371 -9.02 -24.06 5.53
C TRP A 371 -9.25 -25.31 6.37
N LEU A 372 -8.40 -25.56 7.38
CA LEU A 372 -8.57 -26.67 8.31
C LEU A 372 -9.90 -26.60 9.06
N ARG A 373 -10.42 -25.39 9.33
CA ARG A 373 -11.75 -25.19 9.92
C ARG A 373 -12.88 -25.71 9.02
N TYR A 374 -12.65 -25.69 7.71
CA TYR A 374 -13.58 -26.13 6.67
C TYR A 374 -13.30 -27.57 6.21
N GLY A 375 -12.46 -28.30 6.93
CA GLY A 375 -12.13 -29.69 6.63
C GLY A 375 -11.35 -29.88 5.34
N ILE A 376 -10.57 -28.88 4.94
CA ILE A 376 -9.72 -28.92 3.76
C ILE A 376 -8.30 -28.54 4.17
N GLN A 377 -7.30 -29.22 3.62
CA GLN A 377 -5.92 -28.82 3.84
C GLN A 377 -5.61 -27.57 3.02
N PRO A 378 -4.95 -26.55 3.60
CA PRO A 378 -4.48 -25.40 2.84
C PRO A 378 -3.49 -25.85 1.78
N LYS A 379 -3.35 -25.05 0.71
CA LYS A 379 -2.30 -25.27 -0.29
C LYS A 379 -0.93 -25.27 0.39
N ASP A 380 -0.09 -26.24 0.05
CA ASP A 380 1.26 -26.44 0.60
C ASP A 380 1.22 -26.53 2.15
N PRO A 381 0.47 -27.50 2.73
CA PRO A 381 0.29 -27.59 4.17
C PRO A 381 1.61 -27.95 4.86
N ARG A 382 1.74 -27.51 6.11
CA ARG A 382 2.89 -27.81 6.97
C ARG A 382 2.42 -27.95 8.40
N ALA A 383 3.20 -28.65 9.23
CA ALA A 383 2.94 -28.76 10.66
C ALA A 383 2.78 -27.37 11.33
N GLY A 384 1.91 -27.30 12.34
CA GLY A 384 1.73 -26.13 13.19
C GLY A 384 0.77 -25.05 12.66
N LEU A 385 0.08 -25.28 11.54
CA LEU A 385 -1.07 -24.45 11.14
C LEU A 385 -2.26 -24.72 12.07
N GLU A 386 -2.90 -23.63 12.53
CA GLU A 386 -4.05 -23.67 13.43
C GLU A 386 -5.12 -22.68 12.92
N PRO A 387 -6.39 -23.11 12.79
CA PRO A 387 -7.51 -22.21 12.54
C PRO A 387 -7.52 -20.99 13.47
N GLY A 388 -7.76 -19.81 12.91
CA GLY A 388 -7.81 -18.55 13.64
C GLY A 388 -6.45 -17.94 13.96
N ARG A 389 -5.34 -18.55 13.52
CA ARG A 389 -3.95 -18.07 13.76
C ARG A 389 -3.12 -17.88 12.49
N CYS A 390 -3.76 -17.62 11.35
CA CYS A 390 -3.03 -17.31 10.13
C CYS A 390 -2.23 -16.00 10.29
N SER A 391 -0.96 -16.01 9.89
CA SER A 391 -0.02 -14.88 10.02
C SER A 391 -0.20 -13.77 8.99
N SER A 392 -1.13 -13.92 8.05
CA SER A 392 -1.43 -12.89 7.06
C SER A 392 -1.97 -11.64 7.73
N LYS A 393 -1.49 -10.48 7.28
CA LYS A 393 -1.98 -9.17 7.75
C LYS A 393 -3.48 -9.00 7.57
N ALA A 394 -4.11 -9.73 6.64
CA ALA A 394 -5.56 -9.72 6.49
C ALA A 394 -6.29 -10.03 7.81
N HIS A 395 -5.71 -10.88 8.67
CA HIS A 395 -6.28 -11.27 9.96
C HIS A 395 -5.95 -10.32 11.10
N ASP A 396 -5.08 -9.32 10.88
CA ASP A 396 -4.78 -8.32 11.89
C ASP A 396 -5.99 -7.44 12.13
N ARG A 397 -6.26 -7.17 13.41
CA ARG A 397 -7.31 -6.22 13.81
C ARG A 397 -7.12 -4.83 13.17
N ASP A 398 -5.88 -4.39 12.97
CA ASP A 398 -5.55 -3.10 12.33
C ASP A 398 -5.88 -3.06 10.83
N HIS A 399 -6.06 -4.22 10.18
CA HIS A 399 -6.26 -4.34 8.73
C HIS A 399 -7.67 -4.82 8.33
N LEU A 400 -8.41 -5.50 9.22
CA LEU A 400 -9.81 -5.90 9.03
C LEU A 400 -10.10 -6.54 7.65
N GLY A 401 -9.30 -7.53 7.26
CA GLY A 401 -9.44 -8.25 5.99
C GLY A 401 -8.55 -7.71 4.87
N LEU A 402 -8.12 -6.45 4.91
CA LEU A 402 -7.26 -5.87 3.88
C LEU A 402 -5.78 -6.28 4.04
N GLY A 403 -5.43 -7.47 3.56
CA GLY A 403 -4.06 -7.98 3.61
C GLY A 403 -3.08 -7.36 2.59
N GLY A 404 -3.60 -6.67 1.58
CA GLY A 404 -2.82 -6.06 0.50
C GLY A 404 -2.22 -4.69 0.83
N ARG A 405 -1.51 -4.10 -0.14
CA ARG A 405 -1.01 -2.73 -0.03
C ARG A 405 -2.19 -1.75 -0.06
N ARG A 406 -2.12 -0.72 0.77
CA ARG A 406 -3.14 0.35 0.81
C ARG A 406 -2.88 1.48 -0.15
N VAL A 407 -1.65 1.64 -0.64
CA VAL A 407 -1.33 2.62 -1.69
C VAL A 407 -0.88 1.86 -2.92
N LEU A 408 -1.62 2.07 -4.00
CA LEU A 408 -1.49 1.37 -5.26
C LEU A 408 -1.05 2.40 -6.31
N VAL A 409 0.15 2.24 -6.84
CA VAL A 409 0.70 3.17 -7.84
C VAL A 409 1.13 2.36 -9.03
N SER A 410 0.65 2.72 -10.22
CA SER A 410 1.09 2.05 -11.45
C SER A 410 2.59 2.27 -11.67
N ARG A 411 3.29 1.25 -12.19
CA ARG A 411 4.75 1.31 -12.43
C ARG A 411 5.15 2.50 -13.31
N ARG A 412 4.39 2.79 -14.37
CA ARG A 412 4.59 3.93 -15.28
C ARG A 412 3.84 5.20 -14.85
N TRP A 413 3.59 5.36 -13.54
CA TRP A 413 3.07 6.62 -13.00
C TRP A 413 4.09 7.74 -13.13
N THR A 414 5.29 7.64 -12.58
CA THR A 414 6.36 8.61 -12.89
C THR A 414 7.46 8.00 -13.77
N GLY A 415 7.49 6.67 -13.90
CA GLY A 415 8.67 5.96 -14.40
C GLY A 415 9.87 6.06 -13.46
N LYS A 416 9.63 6.41 -12.18
CA LYS A 416 10.64 6.56 -11.13
C LYS A 416 10.25 5.77 -9.89
N THR A 417 11.24 5.15 -9.28
CA THR A 417 11.20 4.52 -7.96
C THR A 417 11.14 5.57 -6.85
N LEU A 418 10.81 5.14 -5.63
CA LEU A 418 10.83 6.04 -4.47
C LEU A 418 12.25 6.51 -4.13
N ASP A 419 13.28 5.71 -4.40
CA ASP A 419 14.67 6.07 -4.16
C ASP A 419 15.14 7.16 -5.13
N GLU A 420 14.75 7.08 -6.40
CA GLU A 420 14.99 8.16 -7.36
C GLU A 420 14.28 9.46 -6.94
N HIS A 421 13.03 9.38 -6.48
CA HIS A 421 12.34 10.55 -5.92
C HIS A 421 13.07 11.13 -4.70
N ARG A 422 13.67 10.29 -3.84
CA ARG A 422 14.51 10.77 -2.71
C ARG A 422 15.79 11.42 -3.22
N ALA A 423 16.44 10.83 -4.22
CA ALA A 423 17.65 11.34 -4.84
C ALA A 423 17.43 12.70 -5.49
N ASP A 424 16.32 12.88 -6.22
CA ASP A 424 15.91 14.16 -6.82
C ASP A 424 15.77 15.26 -5.75
N ARG A 425 15.10 14.95 -4.64
CA ARG A 425 14.94 15.88 -3.52
C ARG A 425 16.30 16.26 -2.92
N ALA A 426 17.18 15.28 -2.73
CA ALA A 426 18.52 15.51 -2.21
C ALA A 426 19.38 16.33 -3.19
N ALA A 427 19.24 16.12 -4.50
CA ALA A 427 19.95 16.87 -5.53
C ALA A 427 19.54 18.34 -5.57
N VAL A 428 18.25 18.66 -5.38
CA VAL A 428 17.79 20.05 -5.25
C VAL A 428 18.43 20.73 -4.04
N VAL A 429 18.47 20.05 -2.89
CA VAL A 429 19.11 20.59 -1.67
C VAL A 429 20.61 20.81 -1.91
N ARG A 430 21.29 19.82 -2.50
CA ARG A 430 22.72 19.89 -2.85
C ARG A 430 23.05 21.08 -3.75
N ALA A 431 22.27 21.31 -4.81
CA ALA A 431 22.54 22.43 -5.71
C ALA A 431 22.33 23.79 -5.04
N VAL A 432 21.29 23.93 -4.20
CA VAL A 432 21.05 25.18 -3.46
C VAL A 432 22.19 25.48 -2.49
N LEU A 433 22.70 24.45 -1.81
CA LEU A 433 23.83 24.61 -0.89
C LEU A 433 25.13 24.94 -1.66
N ALA A 434 25.40 24.23 -2.76
CA ALA A 434 26.57 24.47 -3.59
C ALA A 434 26.59 25.90 -4.18
N GLU A 435 25.47 26.39 -4.69
CA GLU A 435 25.34 27.76 -5.22
C GLU A 435 25.59 28.82 -4.13
N ALA A 436 25.18 28.54 -2.89
CA ALA A 436 25.47 29.39 -1.74
C ALA A 436 26.91 29.25 -1.20
N GLY A 437 27.77 28.48 -1.87
CA GLY A 437 29.15 28.22 -1.45
C GLY A 437 29.25 27.39 -0.18
N VAL A 438 28.24 26.58 0.13
CA VAL A 438 28.19 25.73 1.31
C VAL A 438 28.65 24.32 0.94
N GLU A 439 29.80 23.91 1.48
CA GLU A 439 30.24 22.51 1.39
C GLU A 439 29.35 21.63 2.28
N MET A 440 28.92 20.50 1.70
CA MET A 440 28.16 19.47 2.41
C MET A 440 29.09 18.40 2.95
N ASP A 441 28.67 17.76 4.04
CA ASP A 441 29.30 16.54 4.54
C ASP A 441 29.31 15.47 3.43
N ASP A 442 30.44 14.77 3.26
CA ASP A 442 30.57 13.69 2.31
C ASP A 442 29.71 12.49 2.76
N HIS A 443 28.58 12.28 2.07
CA HIS A 443 27.65 11.21 2.38
C HIS A 443 28.20 9.81 2.04
N ASP A 444 29.25 9.73 1.21
CA ASP A 444 29.91 8.48 0.83
C ASP A 444 31.15 8.19 1.69
N GLU A 445 31.49 9.05 2.66
CA GLU A 445 32.66 8.90 3.55
C GLU A 445 32.72 7.52 4.21
N LEU A 446 31.54 6.97 4.56
CA LEU A 446 31.40 5.68 5.25
C LEU A 446 30.78 4.58 4.36
N SER A 447 30.91 4.68 3.03
CA SER A 447 30.26 3.76 2.09
C SER A 447 30.53 2.28 2.43
N ALA A 448 29.47 1.48 2.45
CA ALA A 448 29.57 0.03 2.67
C ALA A 448 30.33 -0.70 1.54
N THR A 449 30.47 -0.07 0.38
CA THR A 449 31.24 -0.60 -0.77
C THR A 449 32.68 -0.12 -0.82
N ALA A 450 33.10 0.77 0.10
CA ALA A 450 34.49 1.19 0.19
C ALA A 450 35.36 -0.01 0.61
N ALA A 451 36.37 -0.33 -0.20
CA ALA A 451 37.31 -1.40 0.08
C ALA A 451 38.61 -0.85 0.71
N GLY A 452 39.20 -1.62 1.61
CA GLY A 452 40.55 -1.40 2.11
C GLY A 452 41.61 -1.82 1.07
N PRO A 453 42.91 -1.58 1.36
CA PRO A 453 44.02 -2.02 0.52
C PRO A 453 44.08 -3.54 0.30
N ASP A 454 43.41 -4.31 1.16
CA ASP A 454 43.28 -5.76 1.14
C ASP A 454 42.06 -6.26 0.33
N GLY A 455 41.28 -5.36 -0.26
CA GLY A 455 40.07 -5.69 -1.01
C GLY A 455 38.86 -6.07 -0.13
N LEU A 456 38.98 -6.00 1.20
CA LEU A 456 37.89 -6.26 2.13
C LEU A 456 37.10 -4.97 2.43
N PRO A 457 35.84 -5.06 2.92
CA PRO A 457 35.08 -3.88 3.30
C PRO A 457 35.80 -3.05 4.36
N ARG A 458 36.07 -1.78 4.05
CA ARG A 458 36.71 -0.82 4.97
C ARG A 458 35.79 -0.46 6.14
N PHE A 459 34.51 -0.32 5.88
CA PHE A 459 33.54 0.07 6.91
C PHE A 459 32.61 -1.08 7.24
N VAL A 460 32.74 -1.61 8.45
CA VAL A 460 31.89 -2.70 8.96
C VAL A 460 30.77 -2.12 9.80
N TRP A 461 29.54 -2.38 9.36
CA TRP A 461 28.31 -1.85 9.96
C TRP A 461 27.69 -2.89 10.91
N THR A 462 27.47 -2.52 12.16
CA THR A 462 26.77 -3.34 13.17
C THR A 462 25.53 -2.61 13.67
N THR A 463 24.37 -3.28 13.64
CA THR A 463 23.08 -2.67 13.99
C THR A 463 22.71 -2.90 15.45
N THR A 464 22.31 -1.83 16.14
CA THR A 464 21.65 -1.89 17.44
C THR A 464 20.21 -1.38 17.29
N LYS A 465 19.22 -2.17 17.75
CA LYS A 465 17.81 -1.83 17.55
C LYS A 465 17.35 -0.83 18.62
N PRO A 466 16.28 -0.04 18.35
CA PRO A 466 15.79 0.97 19.29
C PRO A 466 15.40 0.43 20.67
N GLY A 467 14.98 -0.84 20.77
CA GLY A 467 14.60 -1.49 22.03
C GLY A 467 15.79 -1.88 22.92
N ASP A 468 17.00 -1.79 22.38
CA ASP A 468 18.24 -2.20 23.04
C ASP A 468 18.96 -0.99 23.69
N LEU A 469 18.36 0.21 23.63
CA LEU A 469 18.95 1.45 24.12
C LEU A 469 18.47 1.79 25.53
N ASP A 470 19.41 2.13 26.41
CA ASP A 470 19.06 2.74 27.69
C ASP A 470 18.50 4.16 27.50
N ALA A 471 17.68 4.61 28.45
CA ALA A 471 17.02 5.91 28.37
C ALA A 471 18.02 7.09 28.25
N PRO A 472 19.15 7.13 28.99
CA PRO A 472 20.15 8.21 28.85
C PRO A 472 20.80 8.27 27.47
N THR A 473 21.13 7.12 26.87
CA THR A 473 21.72 7.05 25.53
C THR A 473 20.72 7.50 24.50
N TYR A 474 19.47 7.03 24.58
CA TYR A 474 18.40 7.52 23.73
C TYR A 474 18.24 9.05 23.81
N ALA A 475 18.17 9.61 25.01
CA ALA A 475 18.00 11.06 25.20
C ALA A 475 19.14 11.87 24.55
N ARG A 476 20.41 11.46 24.73
CA ARG A 476 21.56 12.12 24.11
C ARG A 476 21.51 12.07 22.59
N LEU A 477 21.15 10.92 22.03
CA LEU A 477 21.08 10.73 20.57
C LEU A 477 19.98 11.56 19.94
N ILE A 478 18.80 11.61 20.57
CA ILE A 478 17.71 12.44 20.10
C ILE A 478 18.07 13.93 20.19
N ALA A 479 18.67 14.37 21.30
CA ALA A 479 19.13 15.75 21.43
C ALA A 479 20.15 16.13 20.35
N HIS A 480 21.10 15.24 20.05
CA HIS A 480 22.05 15.43 18.95
C HIS A 480 21.35 15.53 17.59
N ALA A 481 20.41 14.62 17.30
CA ALA A 481 19.66 14.61 16.05
C ALA A 481 18.79 15.87 15.86
N ILE A 482 18.19 16.38 16.94
CA ILE A 482 17.45 17.66 16.94
C ILE A 482 18.41 18.81 16.62
N ALA A 483 19.53 18.92 17.33
CA ALA A 483 20.52 19.97 17.10
C ALA A 483 21.06 19.94 15.65
N GLN A 484 21.37 18.75 15.14
CA GLN A 484 21.81 18.56 13.75
C GLN A 484 20.74 19.01 12.76
N LYS A 485 19.48 18.64 12.99
CA LYS A 485 18.37 19.08 12.14
C LYS A 485 18.17 20.59 12.15
N HIS A 486 18.28 21.24 13.31
CA HIS A 486 18.21 22.70 13.41
C HIS A 486 19.33 23.37 12.64
N ARG A 487 20.57 22.88 12.77
CA ARG A 487 21.72 23.38 11.98
C ARG A 487 21.48 23.25 10.48
N TRP A 488 21.13 22.06 9.99
CA TRP A 488 20.85 21.83 8.57
C TRP A 488 19.71 22.69 8.04
N ARG A 489 18.64 22.87 8.82
CA ARG A 489 17.53 23.74 8.42
C ARG A 489 17.95 25.20 8.33
N ALA A 490 18.68 25.71 9.31
CA ALA A 490 19.19 27.08 9.30
C ALA A 490 20.13 27.31 8.10
N GLN A 491 21.06 26.38 7.86
CA GLN A 491 21.98 26.41 6.73
C GLN A 491 21.26 26.41 5.39
N TYR A 492 20.22 25.58 5.22
CA TYR A 492 19.43 25.52 4.00
C TYR A 492 18.58 26.78 3.76
N GLU A 493 17.94 27.33 4.80
CA GLU A 493 17.16 28.57 4.65
C GLU A 493 18.04 29.79 4.37
N ASP A 494 19.23 29.86 5.00
CA ASP A 494 20.24 30.88 4.68
C ASP A 494 20.73 30.74 3.23
N ALA A 495 21.06 29.51 2.80
CA ALA A 495 21.48 29.24 1.42
C ALA A 495 20.40 29.62 0.39
N LYS A 496 19.12 29.30 0.65
CA LYS A 496 18.01 29.73 -0.20
C LYS A 496 17.89 31.25 -0.31
N THR A 497 18.14 31.96 0.79
CA THR A 497 18.10 33.43 0.81
C THR A 497 19.22 34.04 -0.03
N ARG A 498 20.41 33.41 -0.01
CA ARG A 498 21.58 33.85 -0.77
C ARG A 498 21.54 33.47 -2.26
N ALA A 499 21.16 32.24 -2.59
CA ALA A 499 21.23 31.69 -3.95
C ALA A 499 19.99 32.01 -4.83
N GLY A 500 18.86 32.37 -4.23
CA GLY A 500 17.58 32.48 -4.96
C GLY A 500 17.01 31.11 -5.39
N PRO A 501 15.87 31.08 -6.11
CA PRO A 501 15.23 29.82 -6.52
C PRO A 501 15.98 29.14 -7.67
N ILE A 502 16.56 27.96 -7.41
CA ILE A 502 17.20 27.10 -8.42
C ILE A 502 16.19 26.06 -8.94
N ALA A 503 16.03 25.95 -10.25
CA ALA A 503 15.19 24.95 -10.91
C ALA A 503 16.04 23.94 -11.70
N LEU A 504 16.32 22.77 -11.11
CA LEU A 504 17.22 21.77 -11.72
C LEU A 504 16.59 20.88 -12.80
N GLY A 505 15.33 21.07 -13.21
CA GLY A 505 14.71 20.20 -14.22
C GLY A 505 14.65 18.70 -13.87
N LEU A 506 14.82 18.34 -12.59
CA LEU A 506 14.86 16.94 -12.13
C LEU A 506 13.46 16.32 -11.93
N SER A 507 12.40 17.13 -11.94
CA SER A 507 11.02 16.64 -11.80
C SER A 507 10.65 15.70 -12.95
N ALA A 508 9.88 14.66 -12.71
CA ALA A 508 9.31 13.85 -13.81
C ALA A 508 8.38 14.67 -14.73
N THR A 509 7.99 15.88 -14.34
CA THR A 509 7.24 16.84 -15.18
C THR A 509 8.13 17.81 -15.97
N ALA A 510 9.45 17.80 -15.76
CA ALA A 510 10.35 18.66 -16.50
C ALA A 510 10.48 18.15 -17.94
N ARG A 511 10.35 19.05 -18.93
CA ARG A 511 10.60 18.68 -20.32
C ARG A 511 12.09 18.36 -20.47
N PRO A 512 12.48 17.26 -21.13
CA PRO A 512 13.87 17.07 -21.55
C PRO A 512 14.29 18.31 -22.34
N ALA A 513 15.47 18.87 -22.05
CA ALA A 513 16.05 19.90 -22.88
C ALA A 513 16.07 19.38 -24.32
N ALA A 514 15.51 20.14 -25.26
CA ALA A 514 15.50 19.76 -26.65
C ALA A 514 16.94 19.45 -27.08
N ALA A 515 17.19 18.23 -27.56
CA ALA A 515 18.47 17.88 -28.13
C ALA A 515 18.82 18.94 -29.19
N PRO A 516 20.04 19.49 -29.20
CA PRO A 516 20.45 20.40 -30.25
C PRO A 516 20.22 19.68 -31.58
N ALA A 517 19.47 20.31 -32.49
CA ALA A 517 19.26 19.79 -33.82
C ALA A 517 20.64 19.57 -34.46
N ALA A 518 20.92 18.32 -34.83
CA ALA A 518 22.10 17.95 -35.59
C ALA A 518 21.99 18.44 -37.03
#